data_AF-A0A9D8WPG7-F1
#
_entry.id   AF-A0A9D8WPG7-F1
#
_cell.length_a   1.000
_cell.length_b   1.000
_cell.length_c   1.000
_cell.angle_alpha   90.00
_cell.angle_beta   90.00
_cell.angle_gamma   90.00
#
_symmetry.space_group_name_H-M   'P 1'
#
loop_
_entity.id
_entity.type
_entity.pdbx_description
1 polymer ?
#
loop_
_entity_poly.entity_id
_entity_poly.type
_entity_poly.pdbx_seq_one_letter_code
_entity_poly.pdbx_strand_id
1 'polypeptide(L)'
;MSKYTIGDKVIKADSEEHGTIIGIMPPRRGRQLYKVSWGNVVTDELEVNLLPDCDISDPFERCMNGIFGSYSEYSKKNTTFKIRSSNNSTISSLKASKTLFRAYQFKPLLKFLNSPNRRLLVADEVGLGKTIEAGHIML
;
A
#
# COMPACT_ATOMS: atom_id res chain seq x y z
N MET A 1 -7.61 -25.60 18.72
CA MET A 1 -8.96 -25.02 18.64
C MET A 1 -9.25 -24.77 17.17
N SER A 2 -10.48 -24.97 16.71
CA SER A 2 -10.87 -24.69 15.32
C SER A 2 -10.84 -23.18 15.08
N LYS A 3 -10.11 -22.75 14.05
CA LYS A 3 -10.00 -21.36 13.61
C LYS A 3 -11.26 -20.83 12.92
N TYR A 4 -12.04 -21.70 12.30
CA TYR A 4 -13.23 -21.33 11.53
C TYR A 4 -14.49 -22.02 12.07
N THR A 5 -15.64 -21.42 11.78
CA THR A 5 -16.98 -21.89 12.15
C THR A 5 -17.82 -22.26 10.92
N ILE A 6 -18.91 -23.00 11.13
CA ILE A 6 -19.83 -23.38 10.04
C ILE A 6 -20.53 -22.12 9.53
N GLY A 7 -20.45 -21.86 8.23
CA GLY A 7 -20.98 -20.67 7.58
C GLY A 7 -19.91 -19.63 7.20
N ASP A 8 -18.68 -19.76 7.69
CA ASP A 8 -17.60 -18.86 7.31
C ASP A 8 -17.21 -19.05 5.84
N LYS A 9 -16.99 -17.93 5.16
CA LYS A 9 -16.46 -17.91 3.79
C LYS A 9 -14.94 -17.99 3.82
N VAL A 10 -14.38 -18.82 2.96
CA VAL A 10 -12.95 -19.07 2.85
C VAL A 10 -12.51 -19.11 1.41
N ILE A 11 -11.26 -18.70 1.17
CA ILE A 11 -10.57 -18.80 -0.13
C ILE A 11 -9.55 -19.92 -0.03
N LYS A 12 -9.35 -20.68 -1.10
CA LYS A 12 -8.29 -21.68 -1.14
C LYS A 12 -6.92 -20.97 -1.19
N ALA A 13 -5.91 -21.50 -0.51
CA ALA A 13 -4.58 -20.90 -0.51
C ALA A 13 -3.87 -21.04 -1.87
N ASP A 14 -4.16 -22.14 -2.58
CA ASP A 14 -3.58 -22.46 -3.90
C ASP A 14 -4.39 -21.90 -5.08
N SER A 15 -5.67 -21.58 -4.88
CA SER A 15 -6.55 -21.01 -5.91
C SER A 15 -7.42 -19.91 -5.31
N GLU A 16 -7.68 -18.82 -6.05
CA GLU A 16 -8.64 -17.79 -5.62
C GLU A 16 -10.11 -18.26 -5.69
N GLU A 17 -10.36 -19.55 -5.49
CA GLU A 17 -11.70 -20.11 -5.40
C GLU A 17 -12.31 -19.77 -4.04
N HIS A 18 -13.54 -19.29 -4.06
CA HIS A 18 -14.32 -18.95 -2.87
C HIS A 18 -15.21 -20.12 -2.47
N GLY A 19 -15.25 -20.43 -1.19
CA GLY A 19 -16.00 -21.54 -0.63
C GLY A 19 -16.59 -21.21 0.73
N THR A 20 -17.52 -22.04 1.19
CA THR A 20 -18.17 -21.89 2.50
C THR A 20 -17.95 -23.14 3.34
N ILE A 21 -17.61 -22.96 4.62
CA ILE A 21 -17.44 -24.07 5.55
C ILE A 21 -18.80 -24.65 5.91
N ILE A 22 -19.01 -25.92 5.61
CA ILE A 22 -20.25 -26.65 5.89
C ILE A 22 -20.09 -27.65 7.04
N GLY A 23 -18.86 -27.96 7.47
CA GLY A 23 -18.64 -28.86 8.59
C GLY A 23 -17.23 -28.81 9.15
N ILE A 24 -17.12 -29.00 10.47
CA ILE A 24 -15.86 -29.08 11.20
C ILE A 24 -15.61 -30.56 11.50
N MET A 25 -14.54 -31.12 10.95
CA MET A 25 -14.17 -32.53 11.17
C MET A 25 -13.32 -32.66 12.46
N PRO A 26 -13.31 -33.83 13.13
CA PRO A 26 -12.42 -34.04 14.25
C PRO A 26 -10.95 -33.91 13.81
N PRO A 27 -10.08 -33.32 14.64
CA PRO A 27 -8.67 -33.13 14.29
C PRO A 27 -7.99 -34.48 14.08
N ARG A 28 -7.28 -34.63 12.95
CA ARG A 28 -6.49 -35.82 12.63
C ARG A 28 -5.02 -35.47 12.71
N ARG A 29 -4.24 -36.24 13.50
CA ARG A 29 -2.79 -36.01 13.71
C ARG A 29 -2.47 -34.57 14.14
N GLY A 30 -3.31 -33.98 15.00
CA GLY A 30 -3.14 -32.61 15.49
C GLY A 30 -3.46 -31.50 14.48
N ARG A 31 -3.93 -31.84 13.27
CA ARG A 31 -4.37 -30.87 12.26
C ARG A 31 -5.89 -30.84 12.17
N GLN A 32 -6.43 -29.63 12.13
CA GLN A 32 -7.86 -29.39 11.98
C GLN A 32 -8.25 -29.50 10.50
N LEU A 33 -9.36 -30.21 10.25
CA LEU A 33 -9.93 -30.41 8.92
C LEU A 33 -11.31 -29.74 8.85
N TYR A 34 -11.60 -29.16 7.70
CA TYR A 34 -12.89 -28.54 7.39
C TYR A 34 -13.45 -29.15 6.14
N LYS A 35 -14.77 -29.34 6.12
CA LYS A 35 -15.51 -29.67 4.91
C LYS A 35 -15.98 -28.36 4.30
N VAL A 36 -15.51 -28.07 3.10
CA VAL A 36 -15.73 -26.79 2.40
C VAL A 36 -16.53 -27.06 1.13
N SER A 37 -17.55 -26.24 0.89
CA SER A 37 -18.33 -26.24 -0.34
C SER A 37 -17.80 -25.15 -1.26
N TRP A 38 -17.24 -25.55 -2.40
CA TRP A 38 -16.79 -24.69 -3.50
C TRP A 38 -17.89 -24.61 -4.57
N GLY A 39 -19.03 -24.03 -4.19
CA GLY A 39 -20.22 -23.97 -5.05
C GLY A 39 -20.88 -25.34 -5.23
N ASN A 40 -20.45 -26.11 -6.24
CA ASN A 40 -21.03 -27.42 -6.55
C ASN A 40 -20.20 -28.61 -6.05
N VAL A 41 -18.95 -28.39 -5.66
CA VAL A 41 -18.04 -29.45 -5.20
C VAL A 41 -17.80 -29.29 -3.71
N VAL A 42 -17.89 -30.40 -2.97
CA VAL A 42 -17.55 -30.45 -1.55
C VAL A 42 -16.24 -31.20 -1.39
N THR A 43 -15.24 -30.55 -0.80
CA THR A 43 -13.95 -31.18 -0.49
C THR A 43 -13.59 -31.05 0.99
N ASP A 44 -12.78 -31.98 1.47
CA ASP A 44 -12.19 -31.92 2.80
C ASP A 44 -10.83 -31.23 2.69
N GLU A 45 -10.67 -30.09 3.36
CA GLU A 45 -9.46 -29.26 3.28
C GLU A 45 -8.82 -29.07 4.66
N LEU A 46 -7.50 -28.99 4.67
CA LEU A 46 -6.73 -28.69 5.89
C LEU A 46 -6.84 -27.20 6.23
N GLU A 47 -6.79 -26.86 7.52
CA GLU A 47 -6.81 -25.46 7.98
C GLU A 47 -5.73 -24.58 7.31
N VAL A 48 -4.59 -25.17 6.96
CA VAL A 48 -3.45 -24.48 6.32
C VAL A 48 -3.75 -24.08 4.88
N ASN A 49 -4.67 -24.79 4.22
CA ASN A 49 -5.05 -24.54 2.82
C ASN A 49 -6.18 -23.50 2.70
N LEU A 50 -6.68 -22.95 3.81
CA LEU A 50 -7.83 -22.06 3.84
C LEU A 50 -7.43 -20.68 4.36
N LEU A 51 -7.77 -19.65 3.58
CA LEU A 51 -7.67 -18.24 3.94
C LEU A 51 -9.08 -17.69 4.20
N PRO A 52 -9.26 -16.75 5.15
CA PRO A 52 -10.55 -16.11 5.35
C PRO A 52 -10.93 -15.26 4.13
N ASP A 53 -12.15 -15.45 3.62
CA ASP A 53 -12.75 -14.61 2.57
C ASP A 53 -13.42 -13.40 3.23
N CYS A 54 -12.59 -12.44 3.62
CA CYS A 54 -13.03 -11.17 4.18
C CYS A 54 -12.59 -10.04 3.25
N ASP A 55 -13.32 -8.93 3.27
CA ASP A 55 -12.89 -7.76 2.52
C ASP A 55 -11.59 -7.19 3.14
N ILE A 56 -10.46 -7.48 2.52
CA ILE A 56 -9.13 -7.02 2.95
C ILE A 56 -8.99 -5.50 2.72
N SER A 57 -9.94 -4.87 2.01
CA SER A 57 -9.95 -3.43 1.78
C SER A 57 -10.43 -2.63 2.99
N ASP A 58 -11.35 -3.18 3.82
CA ASP A 58 -11.82 -2.51 5.03
C ASP A 58 -10.91 -2.82 6.24
N PRO A 59 -10.24 -1.80 6.82
CA PRO A 59 -9.42 -1.98 8.01
C PRO A 59 -10.20 -2.49 9.23
N PHE A 60 -11.49 -2.14 9.37
CA PHE A 60 -12.30 -2.55 10.52
C PHE A 60 -12.65 -4.04 10.44
N GLU A 61 -13.11 -4.52 9.29
CA GLU A 61 -13.33 -5.95 9.06
C GLU A 61 -12.07 -6.79 9.22
N ARG A 62 -10.91 -6.34 8.71
CA ARG A 62 -9.64 -7.05 8.94
C ARG A 62 -9.29 -7.17 10.42
N CYS A 63 -9.50 -6.09 11.18
CA CYS A 63 -9.19 -6.07 12.61
C CYS A 63 -10.13 -7.01 13.39
N MET A 64 -11.43 -7.00 13.07
CA MET A 64 -12.42 -7.91 13.67
C MET A 64 -12.09 -9.38 13.38
N ASN A 65 -11.59 -9.69 12.18
CA ASN A 65 -11.17 -11.04 11.79
C ASN A 65 -9.76 -11.42 12.28
N GLY A 66 -9.09 -10.55 13.06
CA GLY A 66 -7.75 -10.82 13.60
C GLY A 66 -6.62 -10.84 12.56
N ILE A 67 -6.86 -10.25 11.38
CA ILE A 67 -5.91 -10.26 10.26
C ILE A 67 -5.02 -9.01 10.36
N PHE A 68 -3.89 -9.17 11.05
CA PHE A 68 -2.89 -8.12 11.19
C PHE A 68 -1.72 -8.32 10.23
N GLY A 69 -1.20 -7.21 9.69
CA GLY A 69 0.07 -7.22 8.97
C GLY A 69 1.27 -7.34 9.93
N SER A 70 2.43 -7.69 9.38
CA SER A 70 3.67 -7.69 10.17
C SER A 70 4.12 -6.27 10.54
N TYR A 71 4.97 -6.15 11.56
CA TYR A 71 5.63 -4.88 11.90
C TYR A 71 6.37 -4.25 10.70
N SER A 72 7.01 -5.08 9.86
CA SER A 72 7.69 -4.64 8.64
C SER A 72 6.71 -4.02 7.64
N GLU A 73 5.54 -4.62 7.48
CA GLU A 73 4.50 -4.14 6.59
C GLU A 73 3.87 -2.83 7.09
N TYR A 74 3.63 -2.74 8.41
CA TYR A 74 3.20 -1.50 9.05
C TYR A 74 4.22 -0.37 8.85
N SER A 75 5.51 -0.64 9.10
CA SER A 75 6.58 0.35 8.94
C SER A 75 6.67 0.86 7.51
N LYS A 76 6.58 -0.04 6.51
CA LYS A 76 6.53 0.33 5.09
C LYS A 76 5.32 1.21 4.78
N LYS A 77 4.10 0.76 5.12
CA LYS A 77 2.86 1.51 4.86
C LYS A 77 2.88 2.88 5.52
N ASN A 78 3.27 2.96 6.79
CA ASN A 78 3.38 4.22 7.54
C ASN A 78 4.41 5.16 6.91
N THR A 79 5.58 4.64 6.51
CA THR A 79 6.63 5.45 5.87
C THR A 79 6.17 5.98 4.52
N THR A 80 5.57 5.12 3.68
CA THR A 80 5.02 5.54 2.38
C THR A 80 3.91 6.58 2.55
N PHE A 81 3.02 6.39 3.53
CA PHE A 81 1.98 7.36 3.85
C PHE A 81 2.57 8.70 4.26
N LYS A 82 3.57 8.72 5.15
CA LYS A 82 4.26 9.95 5.56
C LYS A 82 4.97 10.66 4.40
N ILE A 83 5.62 9.92 3.51
CA ILE A 83 6.26 10.49 2.31
C ILE A 83 5.21 11.14 1.40
N ARG A 84 4.10 10.44 1.12
CA ARG A 84 3.00 10.95 0.28
C ARG A 84 2.29 12.15 0.90
N SER A 85 2.11 12.13 2.22
CA SER A 85 1.46 13.22 2.96
C SER A 85 2.38 14.41 3.21
N SER A 86 3.69 14.27 2.96
CA SER A 86 4.59 15.41 3.03
C SER A 86 4.37 16.30 1.80
N ASN A 87 3.59 17.36 1.95
CA ASN A 87 3.39 18.40 0.93
C ASN A 87 4.67 19.24 0.65
N ASN A 88 5.84 18.74 1.04
CA ASN A 88 7.15 19.36 0.84
C ASN A 88 7.68 19.08 -0.56
N SER A 89 6.91 19.49 -1.58
CA SER A 89 7.30 19.46 -2.99
C SER A 89 8.69 20.07 -3.23
N THR A 90 9.07 21.08 -2.42
CA THR A 90 10.38 21.74 -2.40
C THR A 90 11.53 20.83 -1.95
N ILE A 91 11.34 20.03 -0.89
CA ILE A 91 12.40 19.15 -0.35
C ILE A 91 12.60 17.93 -1.24
N SER A 92 11.52 17.42 -1.82
CA SER A 92 11.60 16.32 -2.80
C SER A 92 12.36 16.75 -4.06
N SER A 93 12.12 17.97 -4.57
CA SER A 93 12.81 18.50 -5.75
C SER A 93 14.28 18.89 -5.48
N LEU A 94 14.62 19.27 -4.24
CA LEU A 94 16.01 19.57 -3.81
C LEU A 94 16.99 18.40 -4.00
N LYS A 95 16.52 17.15 -3.95
CA LYS A 95 17.35 15.95 -4.12
C LYS A 95 17.00 15.12 -5.36
N ALA A 96 16.05 15.58 -6.18
CA ALA A 96 15.62 14.87 -7.37
C ALA A 96 16.56 15.03 -8.57
N SER A 97 17.37 16.09 -8.59
CA SER A 97 18.30 16.38 -9.69
C SER A 97 19.74 16.01 -9.36
N LYS A 98 20.50 15.54 -10.37
CA LYS A 98 21.96 15.36 -10.29
C LYS A 98 22.72 16.69 -10.44
N THR A 99 22.21 17.78 -9.86
CA THR A 99 22.83 19.10 -9.93
C THR A 99 23.47 19.47 -8.59
N LEU A 100 24.54 20.26 -8.63
CA LEU A 100 25.10 20.84 -7.42
C LEU A 100 24.08 21.81 -6.83
N PHE A 101 23.78 21.66 -5.54
CA PHE A 101 22.85 22.56 -4.86
C PHE A 101 23.41 23.99 -4.84
N ARG A 102 22.70 24.91 -5.49
CA ARG A 102 22.98 26.35 -5.44
C ARG A 102 21.71 27.06 -4.99
N ALA A 103 21.72 27.63 -3.79
CA ALA A 103 20.52 28.19 -3.15
C ALA A 103 19.76 29.21 -4.01
N TYR A 104 20.45 29.97 -4.87
CA TYR A 104 19.80 30.94 -5.76
C TYR A 104 18.90 30.26 -6.82
N GLN A 105 19.26 29.07 -7.30
CA GLN A 105 18.53 28.33 -8.34
C GLN A 105 17.18 27.78 -7.86
N PHE A 106 16.95 27.75 -6.54
CA PHE A 106 15.69 27.30 -5.94
C PHE A 106 14.73 28.45 -5.61
N LYS A 107 15.20 29.72 -5.64
CA LYS A 107 14.33 30.88 -5.42
C LYS A 107 13.19 30.96 -6.45
N PRO A 108 13.42 30.71 -7.75
CA PRO A 108 12.34 30.62 -8.76
C PRO A 108 11.30 29.56 -8.41
N LEU A 109 11.73 28.35 -8.02
CA LEU A 109 10.85 27.25 -7.64
C LEU A 109 9.95 27.61 -6.45
N LEU A 110 10.53 28.20 -5.39
CA LEU A 110 9.76 28.65 -4.22
C LEU A 110 8.73 29.72 -4.60
N LYS A 111 9.10 30.67 -5.45
CA LYS A 111 8.16 31.68 -5.97
C LYS A 111 7.04 31.06 -6.81
N PHE A 112 7.36 30.05 -7.61
CA PHE A 112 6.38 29.34 -8.44
C PHE A 112 5.37 28.56 -7.59
N LEU A 113 5.83 27.81 -6.59
CA LEU A 113 4.97 27.01 -5.70
C LEU A 113 4.06 27.87 -4.81
N ASN A 114 4.54 29.06 -4.41
CA ASN A 114 3.75 30.03 -3.65
C ASN A 114 2.88 30.94 -4.53
N SER A 115 2.98 30.85 -5.86
CA SER A 115 2.22 31.71 -6.79
C SER A 115 0.83 31.12 -7.04
N PRO A 116 -0.27 31.88 -6.84
CA PRO A 116 -1.62 31.38 -7.07
C PRO A 116 -1.86 31.01 -8.54
N ASN A 117 -1.21 31.71 -9.46
CA ASN A 117 -1.40 31.52 -10.90
C ASN A 117 -0.31 30.64 -11.55
N ARG A 118 0.68 30.18 -10.78
CA ARG A 118 1.81 29.36 -11.26
C ARG A 118 2.46 29.90 -12.55
N ARG A 119 2.70 31.21 -12.59
CA ARG A 119 3.40 31.91 -13.69
C ARG A 119 4.65 32.58 -13.15
N LEU A 120 5.76 32.46 -13.87
CA LEU A 120 7.05 33.01 -13.49
C LEU A 120 7.86 33.40 -14.74
N LEU A 121 8.52 34.55 -14.68
CA LEU A 121 9.53 34.98 -15.65
C LEU A 121 10.90 34.93 -14.97
N VAL A 122 11.84 34.21 -15.58
CA VAL A 122 13.22 34.11 -15.10
C VAL A 122 14.11 34.87 -16.07
N ALA A 123 14.71 35.97 -15.61
CA ALA A 123 15.47 36.91 -16.45
C ALA A 123 16.89 37.18 -15.89
N ASP A 124 17.50 36.15 -15.30
CA ASP A 124 18.87 36.19 -14.80
C ASP A 124 19.91 36.33 -15.93
N GLU A 125 21.15 36.67 -15.61
CA GLU A 125 22.25 36.75 -16.60
C GLU A 125 22.51 35.42 -17.32
N VAL A 126 23.19 35.51 -18.48
CA VAL A 126 23.57 34.33 -19.28
C VAL A 126 24.56 33.48 -18.48
N GLY A 127 24.36 32.15 -18.45
CA GLY A 127 25.24 31.23 -17.75
C GLY A 127 24.93 30.99 -16.26
N LEU A 128 23.99 31.72 -15.65
CA LEU A 128 23.64 31.52 -14.23
C LEU A 128 22.83 30.25 -13.94
N GLY A 129 22.24 29.66 -14.98
CA GLY A 129 21.53 28.37 -14.87
C GLY A 129 20.02 28.44 -15.01
N LYS A 130 19.48 29.41 -15.76
CA LYS A 130 18.03 29.52 -16.07
C LYS A 130 17.39 28.19 -16.52
N THR A 131 18.11 27.39 -17.32
CA THR A 131 17.65 26.05 -17.76
C THR A 131 17.56 25.05 -16.60
N ILE A 132 18.50 25.11 -15.65
CA ILE A 132 18.48 24.27 -14.44
C ILE A 132 17.28 24.66 -13.56
N GLU A 133 17.03 25.96 -13.40
CA GLU A 133 15.90 26.50 -12.64
C GLU A 133 14.54 26.09 -13.24
N ALA A 134 14.41 26.14 -14.58
CA ALA A 134 13.24 25.63 -15.28
C ALA A 134 13.08 24.11 -15.08
N GLY A 135 14.18 23.36 -15.10
CA GLY A 135 14.18 21.93 -14.80
C GLY A 135 13.68 21.61 -13.40
N HIS A 136 14.06 22.40 -12.38
CA HIS A 136 13.54 22.23 -11.02
C HIS A 136 12.03 22.44 -10.90
N ILE A 137 11.43 23.27 -11.77
CA ILE A 137 9.98 23.52 -11.79
C ILE A 137 9.20 22.39 -12.49
N MET A 138 9.84 21.70 -13.44
CA MET A 138 9.22 20.62 -14.23
C MET A 138 9.23 19.25 -13.53
N LEU A 139 10.10 19.04 -12.53
CA LEU A 139 10.21 17.82 -11.74
C LEU A 139 9.10 17.73 -10.67
#